data_AF-A0A351KE19-F1
#
_entry.id   AF-A0A351KE19-F1
#
_cell.length_a   1.000
_cell.length_b   1.000
_cell.length_c   1.000
_cell.angle_alpha   90.00
_cell.angle_beta   90.00
_cell.angle_gamma   90.00
#
_symmetry.space_group_name_H-M   'P 1'
#
loop_
_entity.id
_entity.type
_entity.pdbx_description
1 polymer ?
#
loop_
_entity_poly.entity_id
_entity_poly.type
_entity_poly.pdbx_seq_one_letter_code
_entity_poly.pdbx_strand_id
1 'polypeptide(L)'
;MKPLKKDELINKIKEAVYYIEENKNKRKEEIEIKERLKTIQPIVQNELCYAFINNMATADSCKGYLEFLNVSFNSGYCIIMSIKDKYKYAAINEIERVEMKNKIKDYVYDYINLTRKCISTCLYTNDIVFFIEA
;
A
#
# COMPACT_ATOMS: atom_id res chain seq x y z
N MET A 1 -47.04 -34.16 -10.09
CA MET A 1 -45.91 -33.23 -10.33
C MET A 1 -46.23 -32.43 -11.59
N LYS A 2 -46.29 -31.10 -11.52
CA LYS A 2 -46.51 -30.27 -12.74
C LYS A 2 -45.27 -30.38 -13.64
N PRO A 3 -45.41 -30.64 -14.95
CA PRO A 3 -44.26 -30.74 -15.84
C PRO A 3 -43.62 -29.36 -15.96
N LEU A 4 -42.36 -29.26 -15.56
CA LEU A 4 -41.55 -28.06 -15.76
C LEU A 4 -41.46 -27.83 -17.28
N LYS A 5 -41.98 -26.70 -17.76
CA LYS A 5 -41.92 -26.39 -19.20
C LYS A 5 -40.45 -26.22 -19.57
N LYS A 6 -39.96 -26.96 -20.56
CA LYS A 6 -38.54 -26.91 -20.99
C LYS A 6 -38.05 -25.47 -21.22
N ASP A 7 -38.91 -24.61 -21.74
CA ASP A 7 -38.61 -23.19 -21.99
C ASP A 7 -38.36 -22.40 -20.70
N GLU A 8 -39.07 -22.74 -19.63
CA GLU A 8 -38.92 -22.11 -18.31
C GLU A 8 -37.58 -22.50 -17.67
N LEU A 9 -37.18 -23.77 -17.82
CA LEU A 9 -35.85 -24.25 -17.43
C LEU A 9 -34.74 -23.56 -18.23
N ILE A 10 -34.89 -23.47 -19.56
CA ILE A 10 -33.91 -22.81 -20.43
C ILE A 10 -33.77 -21.33 -20.07
N ASN A 11 -34.87 -20.63 -19.81
CA ASN A 11 -34.84 -19.23 -19.41
C ASN A 11 -34.15 -19.05 -18.06
N LYS A 12 -34.43 -19.91 -17.07
CA LYS A 12 -33.75 -19.87 -15.77
C LYS A 12 -32.24 -20.12 -15.89
N ILE A 13 -31.81 -21.03 -16.76
CA ILE A 13 -30.39 -21.25 -17.03
C ILE A 13 -29.76 -20.02 -17.66
N LYS A 14 -30.42 -19.38 -18.64
CA LYS A 14 -29.94 -18.13 -19.26
C LYS A 14 -29.81 -16.98 -18.26
N GLU A 15 -30.79 -16.80 -17.39
CA GLU A 15 -30.74 -15.81 -16.30
C GLU A 15 -29.55 -16.07 -15.37
N ALA A 16 -29.33 -17.34 -14.99
CA ALA A 16 -28.21 -17.72 -14.14
C ALA A 16 -26.85 -17.47 -14.81
N VAL A 17 -26.71 -17.79 -16.10
CA VAL A 17 -25.50 -17.51 -16.89
C VAL A 17 -25.24 -16.00 -16.94
N TYR A 18 -26.25 -15.21 -17.27
CA TYR A 18 -26.13 -13.75 -17.32
C TYR A 18 -25.70 -13.17 -15.96
N TYR A 19 -26.34 -13.60 -14.87
CA TYR A 19 -25.97 -13.18 -13.53
C TYR A 19 -24.52 -13.53 -13.18
N ILE A 20 -24.05 -14.71 -13.56
CA ILE A 20 -22.65 -15.13 -13.35
C ILE A 20 -21.69 -14.23 -14.16
N GLU A 21 -22.02 -13.93 -15.42
CA GLU A 21 -21.19 -13.07 -16.27
C GLU A 21 -21.12 -11.64 -15.74
N GLU A 22 -22.25 -11.07 -15.32
CA GLU A 22 -22.30 -9.73 -14.73
C GLU A 22 -21.42 -9.64 -13.46
N ASN A 23 -21.50 -10.64 -12.58
CA ASN A 23 -20.66 -10.69 -11.38
C ASN A 23 -19.17 -10.87 -11.70
N LYS A 24 -18.83 -11.64 -12.74
CA LYS A 24 -17.44 -11.77 -13.19
C LYS A 24 -16.90 -10.43 -13.69
N ASN A 25 -17.70 -9.67 -14.44
CA ASN A 25 -17.30 -8.36 -14.95
C ASN A 25 -17.10 -7.36 -13.82
N LYS A 26 -18.04 -7.25 -12.87
CA LYS A 26 -17.90 -6.40 -11.68
C LYS A 26 -16.63 -6.74 -10.88
N ARG A 27 -16.39 -8.03 -10.66
CA ARG A 27 -15.19 -8.50 -9.95
C ARG A 27 -13.91 -8.14 -10.69
N LYS A 28 -13.91 -8.20 -12.02
CA LYS A 28 -12.76 -7.79 -12.85
C LYS A 28 -12.47 -6.30 -12.68
N GLU A 29 -13.50 -5.46 -12.77
CA GLU A 29 -13.38 -4.01 -12.56
C GLU A 29 -12.85 -3.67 -11.17
N GLU A 30 -13.36 -4.32 -10.12
CA GLU A 30 -12.87 -4.15 -8.75
C GLU A 30 -11.39 -4.51 -8.59
N ILE A 31 -10.92 -5.56 -9.28
CA ILE A 31 -9.51 -5.97 -9.26
C ILE A 31 -8.65 -4.91 -9.95
N GLU A 32 -9.05 -4.45 -11.14
CA GLU A 32 -8.34 -3.41 -11.88
C GLU A 32 -8.23 -2.11 -11.06
N ILE A 33 -9.31 -1.72 -10.37
CA ILE A 33 -9.30 -0.56 -9.47
C ILE A 33 -8.32 -0.78 -8.32
N LYS A 34 -8.35 -1.94 -7.66
CA LYS A 34 -7.43 -2.27 -6.56
C LYS A 34 -5.97 -2.25 -7.00
N GLU A 35 -5.66 -2.72 -8.20
CA GLU A 35 -4.30 -2.67 -8.76
C GLU A 35 -3.84 -1.24 -8.99
N ARG A 36 -4.69 -0.38 -9.56
CA ARG A 36 -4.39 1.05 -9.72
C ARG A 36 -4.20 1.76 -8.38
N LEU A 37 -4.97 1.39 -7.36
CA LEU A 37 -4.80 1.97 -6.02
C LEU A 37 -3.46 1.54 -5.39
N LYS A 38 -3.04 0.28 -5.58
CA LYS A 38 -1.75 -0.22 -5.10
C LYS A 38 -0.56 0.52 -5.72
N THR A 39 -0.65 0.93 -6.99
CA THR A 39 0.44 1.69 -7.63
C THR A 39 0.54 3.13 -7.10
N ILE A 40 -0.57 3.70 -6.63
CA ILE A 40 -0.62 5.07 -6.09
C ILE A 40 -0.21 5.12 -4.60
N GLN A 41 -0.47 4.05 -3.85
CA GLN A 41 -0.13 3.95 -2.42
C GLN A 41 1.29 4.41 -2.05
N PRO A 42 2.37 3.96 -2.71
CA PRO A 42 3.72 4.43 -2.37
C PRO A 42 3.92 5.93 -2.62
N ILE A 43 3.22 6.52 -3.58
CA ILE A 43 3.31 7.96 -3.87
C ILE A 43 2.68 8.75 -2.72
N VAL A 44 1.45 8.39 -2.34
CA VAL A 44 0.72 9.02 -1.23
C VAL A 44 1.49 8.87 0.08
N GLN A 45 2.10 7.71 0.31
CA GLN A 45 2.94 7.46 1.49
C GLN A 45 4.16 8.39 1.53
N ASN A 46 4.86 8.55 0.41
CA ASN A 46 6.05 9.40 0.35
C ASN A 46 5.71 10.89 0.54
N GLU A 47 4.61 11.37 -0.04
CA GLU A 47 4.13 12.74 0.17
C GLU A 47 3.80 13.00 1.65
N LEU A 48 3.12 12.06 2.32
CA LEU A 48 2.84 12.18 3.75
C LEU A 48 4.12 12.19 4.59
N CYS A 49 5.06 11.28 4.30
CA CYS A 49 6.36 11.26 4.96
C CYS A 49 7.12 12.58 4.76
N TYR A 50 7.10 13.14 3.55
CA TYR A 50 7.72 14.43 3.25
C TYR A 50 7.08 15.56 4.08
N ALA A 51 5.75 15.59 4.18
CA ALA A 51 5.05 16.56 5.00
C ALA A 51 5.42 16.45 6.50
N PHE A 52 5.55 15.23 7.03
CA PHE A 52 6.00 14.99 8.41
C PHE A 52 7.43 15.47 8.63
N ILE A 53 8.36 15.09 7.76
CA ILE A 53 9.79 15.43 7.88
C ILE A 53 10.00 16.95 7.85
N ASN A 54 9.26 17.67 7.00
CA ASN A 54 9.41 19.11 6.83
C ASN A 54 8.49 19.95 7.74
N ASN A 55 7.82 19.32 8.71
CA ASN A 55 6.89 19.99 9.63
C ASN A 55 5.78 20.78 8.89
N MET A 56 5.34 20.27 7.73
CA MET A 56 4.26 20.84 6.92
C MET A 56 2.91 20.16 7.19
N ALA A 57 2.92 19.09 7.99
CA ALA A 57 1.74 18.33 8.31
C ALA A 57 0.88 19.00 9.38
N THR A 58 -0.35 19.33 8.99
CA THR A 58 -1.44 19.71 9.89
C THR A 58 -2.45 18.57 9.98
N ALA A 59 -3.29 18.57 11.02
CA ALA A 59 -4.34 17.58 11.18
C ALA A 59 -5.27 17.52 9.95
N ASP A 60 -5.66 18.67 9.42
CA ASP A 60 -6.55 18.76 8.26
C ASP A 60 -5.86 18.36 6.96
N SER A 61 -4.61 18.79 6.74
CA SER A 61 -3.88 18.48 5.51
C SER A 61 -3.54 17.00 5.38
N CYS A 62 -3.36 16.28 6.48
CA CYS A 62 -2.94 14.88 6.47
C CYS A 62 -4.11 13.89 6.50
N LYS A 63 -5.32 14.31 6.87
CA LYS A 63 -6.48 13.43 7.04
C LYS A 63 -6.73 12.53 5.83
N GLY A 64 -6.74 13.10 4.62
CA GLY A 64 -6.96 12.31 3.39
C GLY A 64 -5.87 11.28 3.12
N TYR A 65 -4.60 11.61 3.40
CA TYR A 65 -3.48 10.68 3.27
C TYR A 65 -3.61 9.51 4.27
N LEU A 66 -3.93 9.83 5.52
CA LEU A 66 -4.11 8.86 6.60
C LEU A 66 -5.26 7.89 6.31
N GLU A 67 -6.40 8.42 5.88
CA GLU A 67 -7.56 7.62 5.47
C GLU A 67 -7.23 6.71 4.28
N PHE A 68 -6.58 7.24 3.25
CA PHE A 68 -6.19 6.47 2.06
C PHE A 68 -5.21 5.34 2.40
N LEU A 69 -4.22 5.63 3.24
CA LEU A 69 -3.22 4.65 3.68
C LEU A 69 -3.73 3.72 4.79
N ASN A 70 -4.94 3.98 5.30
CA ASN A 70 -5.55 3.29 6.43
C ASN A 70 -4.61 3.27 7.66
N VAL A 71 -4.02 4.42 8.02
CA VAL A 71 -3.15 4.57 9.20
C VAL A 71 -3.67 5.69 10.10
N SER A 72 -3.55 5.56 11.41
CA SER A 72 -4.02 6.58 12.38
C SER A 72 -2.94 6.99 13.37
N PHE A 73 -2.27 8.11 13.13
CA PHE A 73 -1.29 8.65 14.08
C PHE A 73 -1.98 9.53 15.14
N ASN A 74 -2.72 8.90 16.07
CA ASN A 74 -3.16 9.60 17.30
C ASN A 74 -1.97 9.84 18.24
N SER A 75 -1.06 8.87 18.27
CA SER A 75 0.26 8.95 18.87
C SER A 75 1.18 7.95 18.15
N GLY A 76 2.49 8.14 18.24
CA GLY A 76 3.43 7.31 17.49
C GLY A 76 4.87 7.70 17.77
N TYR A 77 5.78 7.01 17.08
CA TYR A 77 7.20 7.27 17.16
C TYR A 77 7.84 7.20 15.78
N CYS A 78 8.95 7.91 15.64
CA CYS A 78 9.76 7.93 14.43
C CYS A 78 11.06 7.15 14.68
N ILE A 79 11.41 6.27 13.74
CA ILE A 79 12.72 5.61 13.70
C ILE A 79 13.49 6.15 12.50
N ILE A 80 14.70 6.63 12.75
CA ILE A 80 15.65 7.04 11.71
C ILE A 80 16.79 6.04 11.70
N MET A 81 17.04 5.42 10.55
CA MET A 81 18.05 4.40 10.36
C MET A 81 19.06 4.83 9.30
N SER A 82 20.29 5.07 9.74
CA SER A 82 21.42 5.38 8.87
C SER A 82 22.25 4.14 8.59
N ILE A 83 22.60 3.91 7.31
CA ILE A 83 23.57 2.89 6.93
C ILE A 83 24.95 3.55 6.92
N LYS A 84 25.84 3.09 7.80
CA LYS A 84 27.21 3.64 7.89
C LYS A 84 28.07 3.15 6.73
N ASP A 85 28.91 4.02 6.19
CA ASP A 85 29.96 3.70 5.21
C ASP A 85 31.05 2.82 5.82
N LYS A 86 30.73 1.55 6.02
CA LYS A 86 31.61 0.52 6.57
C LYS A 86 31.44 -0.78 5.82
N TYR A 87 32.45 -1.65 5.93
CA TYR A 87 32.45 -2.98 5.31
C TYR A 87 32.20 -2.90 3.79
N LYS A 88 31.45 -3.86 3.24
CA LYS A 88 31.08 -3.89 1.81
C LYS A 88 30.26 -2.68 1.37
N TYR A 89 29.57 -1.98 2.28
CA TYR A 89 28.76 -0.81 1.94
C TYR A 89 29.61 0.38 1.47
N ALA A 90 30.82 0.53 2.03
CA ALA A 90 31.74 1.58 1.60
C ALA A 90 32.27 1.37 0.18
N ALA A 91 32.35 0.12 -0.27
CA ALA A 91 32.98 -0.27 -1.54
C ALA A 91 32.01 -0.38 -2.72
N ILE A 92 30.70 -0.32 -2.48
CA ILE A 92 29.66 -0.39 -3.51
C ILE A 92 29.35 0.99 -4.08
N ASN A 93 28.92 1.03 -5.34
CA ASN A 93 28.57 2.27 -6.04
C ASN A 93 27.23 2.84 -5.53
N GLU A 94 26.92 4.07 -5.94
CA GLU A 94 25.73 4.79 -5.48
C GLU A 94 24.41 4.06 -5.83
N ILE A 95 24.32 3.47 -7.02
CA ILE A 95 23.13 2.72 -7.46
C ILE A 95 22.91 1.51 -6.55
N GLU A 96 23.97 0.75 -6.29
CA GLU A 96 23.92 -0.40 -5.38
C GLU A 96 23.57 0.00 -3.93
N ARG A 97 24.05 1.17 -3.47
CA ARG A 97 23.70 1.71 -2.16
C ARG A 97 22.20 2.02 -2.07
N VAL A 98 21.63 2.65 -3.09
CA VAL A 98 20.19 2.96 -3.17
C VAL A 98 19.36 1.68 -3.20
N GLU A 99 19.74 0.68 -4.00
CA GLU A 99 19.05 -0.61 -4.03
C GLU A 99 19.09 -1.33 -2.67
N MET A 100 20.26 -1.34 -2.04
CA MET A 100 20.42 -1.96 -0.71
C MET A 100 19.58 -1.24 0.34
N LYS A 101 19.56 0.09 0.31
CA LYS A 101 18.74 0.91 1.21
C LYS A 101 17.25 0.60 1.05
N ASN A 102 16.76 0.49 -0.19
CA ASN A 102 15.38 0.09 -0.47
C ASN A 102 15.06 -1.31 0.07
N LYS A 103 15.94 -2.29 -0.17
CA LYS A 103 15.76 -3.67 0.35
C LYS A 103 15.70 -3.72 1.87
N ILE A 104 16.58 -2.97 2.56
CA ILE A 104 16.57 -2.86 4.02
C ILE A 104 15.28 -2.18 4.50
N LYS A 105 14.87 -1.09 3.83
CA LYS A 105 13.60 -0.41 4.15
C LYS A 105 12.44 -1.37 4.06
N ASP A 106 12.30 -2.09 2.95
CA ASP A 106 11.17 -2.99 2.71
C ASP A 106 11.15 -4.14 3.72
N TYR A 107 12.29 -4.76 4.01
CA TYR A 107 12.40 -5.80 5.03
C TYR A 107 11.94 -5.32 6.42
N VAL A 108 12.44 -4.15 6.84
CA VAL A 108 12.09 -3.59 8.16
C VAL A 108 10.63 -3.11 8.19
N TYR A 109 10.14 -2.53 7.08
CA TYR A 109 8.75 -2.11 6.92
C TYR A 109 7.78 -3.28 7.07
N ASP A 110 8.06 -4.40 6.37
CA ASP A 110 7.25 -5.61 6.45
C ASP A 110 7.26 -6.16 7.88
N TYR A 111 8.43 -6.18 8.54
CA TYR A 111 8.56 -6.65 9.92
C TYR A 111 7.75 -5.80 10.90
N ILE A 112 7.81 -4.46 10.80
CA ILE A 112 7.04 -3.56 11.67
C ILE A 112 5.53 -3.79 11.46
N ASN A 113 5.09 -3.89 10.20
CA ASN A 113 3.68 -4.09 9.83
C ASN A 113 3.08 -5.43 10.28
N LEU A 114 3.89 -6.38 10.78
CA LEU A 114 3.38 -7.56 11.48
C LEU A 114 2.69 -7.21 12.80
N THR A 115 3.04 -6.08 13.41
CA THR A 115 2.58 -5.70 14.76
C THR A 115 1.86 -4.36 14.79
N ARG A 116 2.33 -3.38 14.00
CA ARG A 116 1.85 -2.00 14.01
C ARG A 116 1.86 -1.43 12.62
N LYS A 117 0.88 -0.60 12.29
CA LYS A 117 0.88 0.11 11.01
C LYS A 117 2.00 1.14 11.00
N CYS A 118 2.70 1.23 9.89
CA CYS A 118 3.72 2.24 9.69
C CYS A 118 3.71 2.79 8.27
N ILE A 119 4.29 3.97 8.11
CA ILE A 119 4.69 4.52 6.82
C ILE A 119 6.20 4.71 6.82
N SER A 120 6.83 4.55 5.66
CA SER A 120 8.27 4.68 5.53
C SER A 120 8.68 5.47 4.29
N THR A 121 9.86 6.09 4.36
CA THR A 121 10.50 6.68 3.19
C THR A 121 12.01 6.56 3.28
N CYS A 122 12.65 6.54 2.11
CA CYS A 122 14.09 6.69 1.95
C CYS A 122 14.44 7.58 0.75
N LEU A 123 13.45 8.28 0.17
CA LEU A 123 13.58 9.07 -1.06
C LEU A 123 14.18 10.45 -0.82
N TYR A 124 13.72 11.15 0.22
CA TYR A 124 14.05 12.56 0.47
C TYR A 124 15.16 12.75 1.51
N THR A 125 15.71 11.65 2.01
CA THR A 125 16.64 11.63 3.14
C THR A 125 17.78 10.68 2.87
N ASN A 126 18.96 10.93 3.44
CA ASN A 126 20.07 9.97 3.39
C ASN A 126 19.77 8.73 4.24
N ASP A 127 18.91 8.88 5.24
CA ASP A 127 18.48 7.82 6.14
C ASP A 127 17.22 7.12 5.66
N ILE A 128 16.90 5.99 6.28
CA ILE A 128 15.58 5.37 6.16
C ILE A 128 14.75 5.88 7.35
N VAL A 129 13.55 6.39 7.07
CA VAL A 129 12.66 6.95 8.08
C VAL A 129 11.40 6.11 8.15
N PHE A 130 10.99 5.73 9.35
CA PHE A 130 9.74 5.04 9.64
C PHE A 130 8.92 5.84 10.63
N PHE A 131 7.65 6.05 10.34
CA PHE A 131 6.66 6.58 11.29
C PHE A 131 5.70 5.46 11.65
N ILE A 132 5.58 5.18 12.95
CA ILE A 132 4.93 3.97 13.47
C ILE A 132 3.82 4.38 14.44
N GLU A 133 2.63 3.80 14.24
CA GLU A 133 1.47 3.99 15.11
C GLU A 133 1.70 3.29 16.47
N ALA A 134 1.38 3.99 17.57
CA ALA A 134 1.56 3.49 18.95
C ALA A 134 0.51 2.46 19.40
#